data_AF-A0A2R3G926-F1
#
_entry.id   AF-A0A2R3G926-F1
#
_cell.length_a   1.000
_cell.length_b   1.000
_cell.length_c   1.000
_cell.angle_alpha   90.00
_cell.angle_beta   90.00
_cell.angle_gamma   90.00
#
_symmetry.space_group_name_H-M   'P 1'
#
loop_
_entity.id
_entity.type
_entity.pdbx_description
1 polymer ?
#
loop_
_entity_poly.entity_id
_entity_poly.type
_entity_poly.pdbx_seq_one_letter_code
_entity_poly.pdbx_strand_id
1 'polypeptide(L)'
;MIFTVGVETPENENQAYGMIVPALCQLDYGCFSGADDVDDLLPMVTEAITMMLEAMVEDGFDLTTLKDKGVTHYKADPEYADFDTWLLVDVDISEYLGKKQRINVSLPEYLLTRIDRRVAAMGNYYKDRSHFLANAAHRELHAHSDKEM
;
A
#
# COMPACT_ATOMS: atom_id res chain seq x y z
N MET A 1 0.22 -3.44 -0.25
CA MET A 1 1.08 -2.60 0.61
C MET A 1 0.17 -2.06 1.69
N ILE A 2 0.62 -2.13 2.94
CA ILE A 2 -0.18 -1.66 4.06
C ILE A 2 0.12 -0.18 4.27
N PHE A 3 -0.93 0.64 4.20
CA PHE A 3 -0.91 2.06 4.51
C PHE A 3 -1.50 2.30 5.90
N THR A 4 -0.82 3.14 6.67
CA THR A 4 -1.31 3.68 7.92
C THR A 4 -2.18 4.90 7.62
N VAL A 5 -3.42 4.88 8.07
CA VAL A 5 -4.39 5.95 7.84
C VAL A 5 -4.74 6.60 9.18
N GLY A 6 -4.54 7.91 9.29
CA GLY A 6 -5.01 8.70 10.42
C GLY A 6 -6.46 9.10 10.20
N VAL A 7 -7.30 8.97 11.23
CA VAL A 7 -8.72 9.34 11.22
C VAL A 7 -8.98 10.37 12.30
N GLU A 8 -9.60 11.48 11.92
CA GLU A 8 -10.15 12.51 12.79
C GLU A 8 -11.65 12.21 12.95
N THR A 9 -12.09 11.93 14.19
CA THR A 9 -13.50 11.65 14.44
C THR A 9 -14.30 12.94 14.57
N PRO A 10 -15.55 12.97 14.07
CA PRO A 10 -16.37 14.17 14.15
C PRO A 10 -16.76 14.52 15.59
N GLU A 11 -16.72 15.80 15.95
CA GLU A 11 -17.12 16.26 17.29
C GLU A 11 -18.65 16.28 17.46
N ASN A 12 -19.39 16.33 16.35
CA ASN A 12 -20.85 16.37 16.31
C ASN A 12 -21.42 15.83 14.99
N GLU A 13 -22.74 15.62 14.95
CA GLU A 13 -23.47 15.02 13.81
C GLU A 13 -23.41 15.83 12.50
N ASN A 14 -22.92 17.08 12.50
CA ASN A 14 -22.78 17.89 11.28
C ASN A 14 -21.35 17.92 10.73
N GLN A 15 -20.46 17.09 11.27
CA GLN A 15 -19.09 16.94 10.81
C GLN A 15 -18.89 15.53 10.25
N ALA A 16 -18.14 15.44 9.15
CA ALA A 16 -17.69 14.18 8.57
C ALA A 16 -16.41 13.70 9.27
N TYR A 17 -16.08 12.43 9.10
CA TYR A 17 -14.77 11.90 9.44
C TYR A 17 -13.71 12.48 8.48
N GLY A 18 -12.59 12.95 9.02
CA GLY A 18 -11.41 13.33 8.26
C GLY A 18 -10.42 12.17 8.17
N MET A 19 -9.79 11.95 7.03
CA MET A 19 -8.79 10.91 6.84
C MET A 19 -7.54 11.42 6.13
N ILE A 20 -6.38 10.96 6.59
CA ILE A 20 -5.07 11.24 5.97
C ILE A 20 -4.28 9.95 5.76
N VAL A 21 -3.51 9.89 4.68
CA VAL A 21 -2.55 8.80 4.43
C VAL A 21 -1.13 9.36 4.40
N PRO A 22 -0.44 9.47 5.56
CA PRO A 22 0.83 10.19 5.66
C PRO A 22 1.93 9.68 4.73
N ALA A 23 1.94 8.37 4.43
CA ALA A 23 2.91 7.79 3.49
C ALA A 23 2.81 8.38 2.08
N LEU A 24 1.65 8.91 1.70
CA LEU A 24 1.37 9.53 0.39
C LEU A 24 1.37 11.07 0.45
N CYS A 25 1.68 11.66 1.61
CA CYS A 25 1.84 13.10 1.80
C CYS A 25 3.33 13.48 1.77
N GLN A 26 4.01 13.19 0.67
CA GLN A 26 5.44 13.49 0.50
C GLN A 26 5.66 14.34 -0.74
N LEU A 27 6.69 15.20 -0.70
CA LEU A 27 7.00 16.17 -1.75
C LEU A 27 5.82 17.11 -2.01
N ASP A 28 5.26 17.09 -3.22
CA ASP A 28 4.15 17.94 -3.68
C ASP A 28 2.79 17.21 -3.65
N TYR A 29 2.71 16.04 -3.02
CA TYR A 29 1.49 15.22 -2.92
C TYR A 29 0.81 15.34 -1.54
N GLY A 30 -0.50 15.11 -1.52
CA GLY A 30 -1.29 15.03 -0.30
C GLY A 30 -2.51 14.13 -0.49
N CYS A 31 -2.61 13.08 0.31
CA CYS A 31 -3.71 12.11 0.24
C CYS A 31 -4.63 12.27 1.44
N PHE A 32 -5.80 12.86 1.17
CA PHE A 32 -6.85 13.12 2.14
C PHE A 32 -8.16 12.52 1.64
N SER A 33 -9.02 12.13 2.58
CA SER A 33 -10.36 11.65 2.28
C SER A 33 -11.32 12.03 3.42
N GLY A 34 -12.61 11.81 3.21
CA GLY A 34 -13.62 12.00 4.23
C GLY A 34 -14.83 11.13 3.99
N ALA A 35 -15.58 10.86 5.06
CA ALA A 35 -16.77 10.03 5.03
C ALA A 35 -17.81 10.55 6.02
N ASP A 36 -19.09 10.46 5.68
CA ASP A 36 -20.18 10.84 6.59
C ASP A 36 -20.47 9.71 7.59
N ASP A 37 -20.36 8.45 7.16
CA ASP A 37 -20.63 7.26 7.95
C ASP A 37 -19.36 6.40 8.16
N VAL A 38 -19.32 5.64 9.27
CA VAL A 38 -18.20 4.73 9.60
C VAL A 38 -18.00 3.66 8.54
N ASP A 39 -19.09 3.15 7.98
CA ASP A 39 -19.07 2.11 6.94
C ASP A 39 -18.42 2.61 5.64
N ASP A 40 -18.38 3.94 5.44
CA ASP A 40 -17.80 4.58 4.26
C ASP A 40 -16.31 4.91 4.40
N LEU A 41 -15.72 4.79 5.60
CA LEU A 41 -14.30 5.10 5.83
C LEU A 41 -13.38 4.30 4.90
N LEU A 42 -13.54 2.98 4.89
CA LEU A 42 -12.69 2.07 4.11
C LEU A 42 -12.84 2.28 2.59
N PRO A 43 -14.05 2.33 1.99
CA PRO A 43 -14.16 2.57 0.56
C PRO A 43 -13.62 3.95 0.17
N MET A 44 -13.94 5.01 0.92
CA MET A 44 -13.52 6.38 0.59
C MET A 44 -12.02 6.60 0.70
N VAL A 45 -11.34 6.00 1.70
CA VAL A 45 -9.88 6.10 1.78
C VAL A 45 -9.19 5.22 0.74
N THR A 46 -9.75 4.05 0.41
CA THR A 46 -9.18 3.17 -0.63
C THR A 46 -9.22 3.84 -1.99
N GLU A 47 -10.31 4.55 -2.29
CA GLU A 47 -10.43 5.36 -3.52
C GLU A 47 -9.38 6.49 -3.54
N ALA A 48 -9.24 7.25 -2.44
CA ALA A 48 -8.25 8.32 -2.34
C ALA A 48 -6.79 7.82 -2.50
N ILE A 49 -6.46 6.68 -1.89
CA ILE A 49 -5.15 6.03 -2.08
C ILE A 49 -4.94 5.67 -3.54
N THR A 50 -5.94 5.06 -4.18
CA THR A 50 -5.89 4.64 -5.58
C THR A 50 -5.65 5.84 -6.51
N MET A 51 -6.45 6.89 -6.38
CA MET A 51 -6.31 8.12 -7.19
C MET A 51 -4.94 8.77 -7.00
N MET A 52 -4.41 8.79 -5.77
CA MET A 52 -3.09 9.36 -5.51
C MET A 52 -1.97 8.52 -6.13
N LEU A 53 -2.03 7.19 -6.02
CA LEU A 53 -1.05 6.30 -6.64
C LEU A 53 -1.05 6.47 -8.17
N GLU A 54 -2.21 6.66 -8.78
CA GLU A 54 -2.34 6.97 -10.22
C GLU A 54 -1.65 8.29 -10.57
N ALA A 55 -1.97 9.37 -9.85
CA ALA A 55 -1.36 10.69 -10.07
C ALA A 55 0.17 10.66 -9.92
N MET A 56 0.68 10.02 -8.86
CA MET A 56 2.11 9.85 -8.64
C MET A 56 2.79 9.10 -9.80
N VAL A 57 2.16 8.06 -10.35
CA VAL A 57 2.69 7.32 -11.50
C VAL A 57 2.65 8.16 -12.78
N GLU A 58 1.59 8.92 -13.01
CA GLU A 58 1.48 9.83 -14.17
C GLU A 58 2.60 10.88 -14.19
N ASP A 59 3.00 11.35 -13.01
CA ASP A 59 4.12 12.28 -12.83
C ASP A 59 5.50 11.59 -12.85
N GLY A 60 5.54 10.26 -12.97
CA GLY A 60 6.78 9.48 -13.04
C GLY A 60 7.45 9.19 -11.69
N PHE A 61 6.71 9.28 -10.58
CA PHE A 61 7.21 8.92 -9.27
C PHE A 61 7.47 7.41 -9.16
N ASP A 62 8.60 7.03 -8.56
CA ASP A 62 8.93 5.64 -8.30
C ASP A 62 8.28 5.14 -7.00
N LEU A 63 7.12 4.49 -7.13
CA LEU A 63 6.37 3.95 -5.99
C LEU A 63 7.14 2.92 -5.16
N THR A 64 8.23 2.32 -5.67
CA THR A 64 9.06 1.39 -4.88
C THR A 64 9.82 2.09 -3.74
N THR A 65 9.94 3.42 -3.84
CA THR A 65 10.58 4.25 -2.81
C THR A 65 9.63 4.62 -1.67
N LEU A 66 8.31 4.41 -1.83
CA LEU A 66 7.32 4.69 -0.79
C LEU A 66 7.60 3.85 0.45
N LYS A 67 7.59 4.51 1.61
CA LYS A 67 7.72 3.88 2.91
C LYS A 67 6.67 4.42 3.85
N ASP A 68 5.82 3.52 4.33
CA ASP A 68 4.96 3.79 5.48
C ASP A 68 5.77 3.63 6.76
N LYS A 69 5.79 4.67 7.59
CA LYS A 69 6.57 4.68 8.84
C LYS A 69 5.85 3.97 10.00
N GLY A 70 4.59 3.60 9.80
CA GLY A 70 3.76 2.87 10.76
C GLY A 70 3.08 3.76 11.81
N VAL A 71 2.03 3.20 12.41
CA VAL A 71 1.16 3.84 13.41
C VAL A 71 1.95 4.49 14.55
N THR A 72 2.91 3.78 15.14
CA THR A 72 3.67 4.31 16.30
C THR A 72 4.47 5.56 15.94
N HIS A 73 5.01 5.64 14.73
CA HIS A 73 5.75 6.81 14.28
C HIS A 73 4.80 7.98 14.08
N TYR A 74 3.75 7.80 13.27
CA TYR A 74 2.84 8.89 12.92
C TYR A 74 2.05 9.40 14.12
N LYS A 75 1.62 8.52 15.03
CA LYS A 75 0.93 8.92 16.27
C LYS A 75 1.81 9.75 17.23
N ALA A 76 3.13 9.64 17.14
CA ALA A 76 4.06 10.41 17.97
C ALA A 76 4.48 11.73 17.32
N ASP A 77 4.13 11.95 16.05
CA ASP A 77 4.49 13.14 15.29
C ASP A 77 3.47 14.26 15.56
N PRO A 78 3.88 15.44 16.04
CA PRO A 78 2.98 16.56 16.27
C PRO A 78 2.22 17.04 15.02
N GLU A 79 2.72 16.74 13.81
CA GLU A 79 2.01 17.05 12.55
C GLU A 79 0.67 16.33 12.44
N TYR A 80 0.53 15.15 13.04
CA TYR A 80 -0.68 14.32 12.98
C TYR A 80 -1.44 14.30 14.32
N ALA A 81 -1.26 15.33 15.15
CA ALA A 81 -1.88 15.41 16.48
C ALA A 81 -3.41 15.45 16.46
N ASP A 82 -4.01 15.91 15.35
CA ASP A 82 -5.46 16.03 15.17
C ASP A 82 -6.13 14.67 14.85
N PHE A 83 -5.36 13.63 14.53
CA PHE A 83 -5.87 12.29 14.19
C PHE A 83 -5.88 11.36 15.42
N ASP A 84 -7.07 11.10 15.96
CA ASP A 84 -7.28 10.33 17.20
C ASP A 84 -7.26 8.80 16.99
N THR A 85 -7.57 8.34 15.78
CA THR A 85 -7.77 6.93 15.43
C THR A 85 -6.89 6.54 14.24
N TRP A 86 -6.48 5.27 14.20
CA TRP A 86 -5.56 4.78 13.17
C TRP A 86 -6.05 3.46 12.57
N LEU A 87 -6.10 3.39 11.24
CA LEU A 87 -6.45 2.20 10.47
C LEU A 87 -5.24 1.68 9.70
N LEU A 88 -5.24 0.37 9.41
CA LEU A 88 -4.29 -0.26 8.51
C LEU A 88 -5.05 -0.75 7.28
N VAL A 89 -4.74 -0.17 6.12
CA VAL A 89 -5.43 -0.46 4.87
C VAL A 89 -4.45 -1.13 3.91
N ASP A 90 -4.75 -2.36 3.48
CA ASP A 90 -3.92 -3.08 2.50
C ASP A 90 -4.43 -2.83 1.08
N VAL A 91 -3.61 -2.17 0.28
CA VAL A 91 -3.90 -1.86 -1.13
C VAL A 91 -2.89 -2.55 -2.03
N ASP A 92 -3.35 -3.30 -3.04
CA ASP A 92 -2.47 -3.93 -4.03
C ASP A 92 -1.88 -2.88 -4.97
N ILE A 93 -0.63 -2.48 -4.72
CA ILE A 93 0.07 -1.50 -5.55
C ILE A 93 0.71 -2.09 -6.81
N SER A 94 0.63 -3.41 -7.01
CA SER A 94 1.32 -4.10 -8.11
C SER A 94 0.83 -3.66 -9.49
N GLU A 95 -0.35 -3.06 -9.57
CA GLU A 95 -0.91 -2.53 -10.81
C GLU A 95 -0.25 -1.22 -11.26
N TYR A 96 0.36 -0.48 -10.32
CA TYR A 96 0.97 0.83 -10.55
C TYR A 96 2.48 0.78 -10.79
N LEU A 97 3.14 -0.34 -10.47
CA LEU A 97 4.59 -0.56 -10.69
C LEU A 97 4.98 -0.77 -12.16
N GLY A 98 4.13 -0.33 -13.09
CA GLY A 98 4.34 -0.39 -14.54
C GLY A 98 3.53 -1.50 -15.23
N LYS A 99 3.61 -1.51 -16.57
CA LYS A 99 2.93 -2.53 -17.38
C LYS A 99 3.46 -3.92 -17.02
N LYS A 100 2.55 -4.81 -16.63
CA LYS A 100 2.84 -6.24 -16.48
C LYS A 100 3.49 -6.78 -17.75
N GLN A 101 4.80 -6.97 -17.72
CA GLN A 101 5.53 -7.56 -18.84
C GLN A 101 5.49 -9.08 -18.73
N ARG A 102 5.07 -9.75 -19.80
CA ARG A 102 5.18 -11.20 -19.90
C ARG A 102 6.61 -11.58 -20.23
N ILE A 103 7.27 -12.24 -19.28
CA ILE A 103 8.61 -12.79 -19.45
C ILE A 103 8.54 -14.32 -19.52
N ASN A 104 9.46 -14.93 -20.27
CA ASN A 104 9.68 -16.38 -20.24
C ASN A 104 10.89 -16.66 -19.34
N VAL A 105 10.73 -17.53 -18.35
CA VAL A 105 11.79 -17.91 -17.40
C VAL A 105 11.93 -19.42 -17.33
N SER A 106 13.15 -19.89 -17.10
CA SER A 106 13.44 -21.30 -16.83
C SER A 106 13.62 -21.50 -15.33
N LEU A 107 12.79 -22.35 -14.73
CA LEU A 107 12.88 -22.72 -13.31
C LEU A 107 13.06 -24.24 -13.19
N PRO A 108 13.80 -24.74 -12.19
CA PRO A 108 13.82 -26.16 -11.89
C PRO A 108 12.42 -26.70 -11.61
N GLU A 109 12.08 -27.87 -12.14
CA GLU A 109 10.74 -28.48 -12.01
C GLU A 109 10.29 -28.63 -10.55
N TYR A 110 11.21 -29.02 -9.67
CA TYR A 110 10.92 -29.16 -8.24
C TYR A 110 10.54 -27.82 -7.60
N LEU A 111 11.13 -26.70 -8.05
CA LEU A 111 10.84 -25.36 -7.54
C LEU A 111 9.46 -24.91 -8.00
N LEU A 112 9.15 -25.10 -9.28
CA LEU A 112 7.83 -24.78 -9.83
C LEU A 112 6.73 -25.54 -9.09
N THR A 113 6.93 -26.84 -8.84
CA THR A 113 6.00 -27.67 -8.07
C THR A 113 5.79 -27.15 -6.65
N ARG A 114 6.84 -26.65 -6.00
CA ARG A 114 6.74 -26.05 -4.65
C ARG A 114 5.98 -24.73 -4.66
N ILE A 115 6.19 -23.90 -5.68
CA ILE A 115 5.45 -22.64 -5.87
C ILE A 115 3.96 -22.95 -6.04
N ASP A 116 3.62 -23.91 -6.90
CA ASP A 116 2.23 -24.30 -7.15
C ASP A 116 1.50 -24.77 -5.88
N ARG A 117 2.15 -25.63 -5.10
CA ARG A 117 1.60 -26.09 -3.81
C ARG A 117 1.40 -24.93 -2.85
N ARG A 118 2.33 -23.96 -2.84
CA ARG A 118 2.24 -22.78 -1.96
C ARG A 118 1.09 -21.85 -2.36
N VAL A 119 0.96 -21.55 -3.65
CA VAL A 119 -0.13 -20.71 -4.18
C VAL A 119 -1.48 -21.37 -3.89
N ALA A 120 -1.62 -22.67 -4.13
CA ALA A 120 -2.85 -23.40 -3.82
C ALA A 120 -3.19 -23.42 -2.32
N ALA A 121 -2.20 -23.60 -1.46
CA ALA A 121 -2.41 -23.63 -0.01
C ALA A 121 -2.70 -22.26 0.61
N MET A 122 -2.28 -21.17 -0.05
CA MET A 122 -2.42 -19.79 0.44
C MET A 122 -3.17 -18.94 -0.59
N GLY A 123 -4.26 -19.45 -1.15
CA GLY A 123 -5.01 -18.77 -2.22
C GLY A 123 -5.66 -17.43 -1.80
N ASN A 124 -5.78 -17.18 -0.49
CA ASN A 124 -6.18 -15.88 0.05
C ASN A 124 -5.04 -14.85 0.08
N TYR A 125 -3.79 -15.28 -0.07
CA TYR A 125 -2.60 -14.42 -0.02
C TYR A 125 -1.89 -14.33 -1.37
N TYR A 126 -1.90 -15.41 -2.15
CA TYR A 126 -1.33 -15.44 -3.50
C TYR A 126 -2.42 -15.71 -4.54
N LYS A 127 -2.60 -14.76 -5.46
CA LYS A 127 -3.58 -14.85 -6.55
C LYS A 127 -3.17 -15.88 -7.60
N ASP A 128 -1.89 -15.88 -7.98
CA ASP A 128 -1.31 -16.77 -8.97
C ASP A 128 0.23 -16.88 -8.81
N ARG A 129 0.89 -17.62 -9.71
CA ARG A 129 2.35 -17.77 -9.75
C ARG A 129 3.07 -16.44 -9.93
N SER A 130 2.52 -15.54 -10.74
CA SER A 130 3.13 -14.24 -11.04
C SER A 130 3.13 -13.37 -9.79
N HIS A 131 2.01 -13.33 -9.06
CA HIS A 131 1.89 -12.61 -7.79
C HIS A 131 2.87 -13.17 -6.74
N PHE A 132 3.02 -14.50 -6.65
CA PHE A 132 4.03 -15.10 -5.76
C PHE A 132 5.47 -14.64 -6.11
N LEU A 133 5.84 -14.70 -7.39
CA LEU A 133 7.19 -14.36 -7.86
C LEU A 133 7.50 -12.87 -7.67
N ALA A 134 6.54 -11.98 -7.93
CA ALA A 134 6.70 -10.55 -7.70
C ALA A 134 7.00 -10.25 -6.23
N ASN A 135 6.20 -10.82 -5.31
CA ASN A 135 6.40 -10.64 -3.87
C ASN A 135 7.74 -11.18 -3.37
N ALA A 136 8.22 -12.28 -3.94
CA ALA A 136 9.53 -12.83 -3.60
C ALA A 136 10.67 -11.92 -4.09
N ALA A 137 10.57 -11.38 -5.31
CA ALA A 137 11.56 -10.47 -5.87
C ALA A 137 11.68 -9.18 -5.06
N HIS A 138 10.55 -8.55 -4.68
CA HIS A 138 10.57 -7.37 -3.82
C HIS A 138 11.30 -7.60 -2.50
N ARG A 139 11.04 -8.74 -1.84
CA ARG A 139 11.70 -9.08 -0.56
C ARG A 139 13.21 -9.24 -0.73
N GLU A 140 13.66 -9.89 -1.80
CA GLU A 140 15.08 -10.09 -2.07
C GLU A 140 15.82 -8.78 -2.30
N LEU A 141 15.22 -7.89 -3.12
CA LEU A 141 15.77 -6.55 -3.39
C LEU A 141 15.82 -5.69 -2.14
N HIS A 142 14.77 -5.69 -1.32
CA HIS A 142 14.78 -4.97 -0.05
C HIS A 142 15.82 -5.49 0.95
N ALA A 143 16.07 -6.80 0.99
CA ALA A 143 17.07 -7.37 1.90
C ALA A 143 18.51 -6.98 1.52
N HIS A 144 18.73 -6.46 0.32
CA HIS A 144 20.04 -6.16 -0.25
C HIS A 144 20.22 -4.71 -0.70
N SER A 145 19.30 -3.81 -0.33
CA SER A 145 19.33 -2.39 -0.73
C SER A 145 20.65 -1.67 -0.41
N ASP A 146 21.32 -2.09 0.67
CA ASP A 146 22.54 -1.44 1.16
C ASP A 146 23.80 -1.83 0.36
N LYS A 147 23.72 -2.83 -0.53
CA LYS A 147 24.86 -3.29 -1.34
C LYS A 147 24.95 -2.63 -2.72
N GLU A 148 23.98 -1.79 -3.08
CA GLU A 148 23.92 -1.07 -4.35
C GLU A 148 24.30 0.42 -4.24
N MET A 149 24.62 0.90 -3.03
CA MET A 149 25.25 2.20 -2.74
C MET A 149 26.76 2.09 -2.61
#